data_AF-A0A353PU20-F1
#
_entry.id   AF-A0A353PU20-F1
#
_cell.length_a   1.000
_cell.length_b   1.000
_cell.length_c   1.000
_cell.angle_alpha   90.00
_cell.angle_beta   90.00
_cell.angle_gamma   90.00
#
_symmetry.space_group_name_H-M   'P 1'
#
loop_
_entity.id
_entity.type
_entity.pdbx_description
1 polymer ?
#
loop_
_entity_poly.entity_id
_entity_poly.type
_entity_poly.pdbx_seq_one_letter_code
_entity_poly.pdbx_strand_id
1 'polypeptide(L)'
;ESAFYEVSDIANELNAYQQSLIFDPSRLEEVQERLAQFFRLKKKYLKNQNEKADALLDFLKKAEKELLDLQNWEEDRELLEKEIKDLEKKLYDAAVFLTEKRRAFSEKMSEQLVIILQDLGMKNTLFQVSISEKESTEFIQKCGPYGKDNIEFLIAANEGSVLRPLSKIASGGEISRVMLALKTIFSATDAIESLIFDEIDTGIGGEIAVSVGKHLKALSKKKQVFCITHLASIAVFADTHMRIEKKTDKGATFTSVVPIMGEDRVEEIARMLSGDAFSQASIDHARSLLAMS
;
A
#
# COMPACT_ATOMS: atom_id res chain seq x y z
N GLU A 1 48.06 -21.71 -93.36
CA GLU A 1 47.81 -20.25 -93.31
C GLU A 1 46.95 -19.83 -92.11
N SER A 2 45.78 -20.45 -91.83
CA SER A 2 44.94 -20.08 -90.65
C SER A 2 45.68 -20.03 -89.30
N ALA A 3 46.47 -21.07 -88.99
CA ALA A 3 47.22 -21.14 -87.74
C ALA A 3 48.31 -20.05 -87.59
N PHE A 4 48.80 -19.48 -88.69
CA PHE A 4 49.78 -18.40 -88.66
C PHE A 4 49.13 -17.08 -88.23
N TYR A 5 47.92 -16.80 -88.72
CA TYR A 5 47.17 -15.60 -88.36
C TYR A 5 46.64 -15.66 -86.91
N GLU A 6 46.13 -16.81 -86.46
CA GLU A 6 45.69 -16.99 -85.06
C GLU A 6 46.83 -16.80 -84.05
N VAL A 7 48.01 -17.37 -84.33
CA VAL A 7 49.20 -17.19 -83.47
C VAL A 7 49.66 -15.73 -83.48
N SER A 8 49.56 -15.05 -84.61
CA SER A 8 49.90 -13.62 -84.72
C SER A 8 48.93 -12.74 -83.93
N ASP A 9 47.64 -13.05 -83.93
CA ASP A 9 46.64 -12.32 -83.16
C ASP A 9 46.82 -12.53 -81.65
N ILE A 10 47.05 -13.77 -81.20
CA ILE A 10 47.39 -14.06 -79.80
C ILE A 10 48.67 -13.33 -79.39
N ALA A 11 49.68 -13.28 -80.25
CA ALA A 11 50.92 -12.57 -79.98
C ALA A 11 50.71 -11.05 -79.87
N ASN A 12 49.82 -10.48 -80.67
CA ASN A 12 49.45 -9.06 -80.59
C ASN A 12 48.64 -8.75 -79.33
N GLU A 13 47.72 -9.63 -78.93
CA GLU A 13 46.95 -9.48 -77.69
C GLU A 13 47.85 -9.59 -76.45
N LEU A 14 48.79 -10.53 -76.44
CA LEU A 14 49.80 -10.65 -75.39
C LEU A 14 50.73 -9.44 -75.32
N ASN A 15 51.12 -8.87 -76.46
CA ASN A 15 51.92 -7.64 -76.51
C ASN A 15 51.14 -6.42 -76.02
N ALA A 16 49.87 -6.28 -76.42
CA ALA A 16 49.00 -5.21 -75.93
C ALA A 16 48.78 -5.33 -74.42
N TYR A 17 48.57 -6.55 -73.92
CA TYR A 17 48.49 -6.83 -72.50
C TYR A 17 49.80 -6.48 -71.78
N GLN A 18 50.96 -6.90 -72.31
CA GLN A 18 52.27 -6.56 -71.75
C GLN A 18 52.50 -5.04 -71.69
N GLN A 19 52.11 -4.30 -72.73
CA GLN A 19 52.22 -2.84 -72.77
C GLN A 19 51.24 -2.15 -71.81
N SER A 20 50.12 -2.79 -71.48
CA SER A 20 49.16 -2.29 -70.48
C SER A 20 49.62 -2.50 -69.03
N LEU A 21 50.60 -3.38 -68.80
CA LEU A 21 51.14 -3.64 -67.47
C LEU A 21 52.08 -2.51 -67.04
N ILE A 22 51.60 -1.65 -66.16
CA ILE A 22 52.40 -0.61 -65.51
C ILE A 22 53.10 -1.25 -64.30
N PHE A 23 54.39 -1.55 -64.45
CA PHE A 23 55.24 -1.99 -63.36
C PHE A 23 55.91 -0.79 -62.70
N ASP A 24 55.28 -0.28 -61.66
CA ASP A 24 55.84 0.74 -60.78
C ASP A 24 56.14 0.11 -59.40
N PRO A 25 57.40 -0.28 -59.13
CA PRO A 25 57.78 -0.88 -57.86
C PRO A 25 57.50 0.04 -56.66
N SER A 26 57.65 1.35 -56.83
CA SER A 26 57.39 2.32 -55.76
C SER A 26 55.90 2.41 -55.43
N ARG A 27 55.04 2.36 -56.44
CA ARG A 27 53.58 2.28 -56.23
C ARG A 27 53.17 0.98 -55.55
N LEU A 28 53.79 -0.15 -55.91
CA LEU A 28 53.51 -1.43 -55.28
C LEU A 28 53.86 -1.40 -53.79
N GLU A 29 55.02 -0.84 -53.44
CA GLU A 29 55.47 -0.69 -52.05
C GLU A 29 54.50 0.19 -51.25
N GLU A 30 54.09 1.35 -51.78
CA GLU A 30 53.09 2.24 -51.15
C GLU A 30 51.77 1.51 -50.85
N VAL A 31 51.26 0.74 -51.82
CA VAL A 31 50.02 -0.03 -51.66
C VAL A 31 50.18 -1.13 -50.61
N GLN A 32 51.32 -1.82 -50.59
CA GLN A 32 51.61 -2.85 -49.59
C GLN A 32 51.71 -2.28 -48.18
N GLU A 33 52.38 -1.13 -48.00
CA GLU A 33 52.42 -0.43 -46.72
C GLU A 33 51.03 -0.01 -46.27
N ARG A 34 50.22 0.54 -47.17
CA ARG A 34 48.85 0.97 -46.86
C ARG A 34 47.96 -0.21 -46.46
N LEU A 35 48.06 -1.33 -47.16
CA LEU A 35 47.36 -2.56 -46.80
C LEU A 35 47.83 -3.10 -45.44
N ALA A 36 49.13 -3.08 -45.17
CA ALA A 36 49.68 -3.51 -43.89
C ALA A 36 49.15 -2.65 -42.72
N GLN A 37 49.08 -1.32 -42.89
CA GLN A 37 48.46 -0.41 -41.93
C GLN A 37 46.98 -0.76 -41.70
N PHE A 38 46.23 -0.98 -42.79
CA PHE A 38 44.82 -1.34 -42.72
C PHE A 38 44.58 -2.66 -41.96
N PHE A 39 45.35 -3.70 -42.26
CA PHE A 39 45.25 -4.98 -41.55
C PHE A 39 45.62 -4.87 -40.07
N ARG A 40 46.62 -4.05 -39.70
CA ARG A 40 46.96 -3.78 -38.29
C ARG A 40 45.79 -3.13 -37.55
N LEU A 41 45.10 -2.17 -38.18
CA LEU A 41 43.92 -1.52 -37.59
C LEU A 41 42.76 -2.51 -37.43
N LYS A 42 42.46 -3.32 -38.45
CA LYS A 42 41.43 -4.37 -38.37
C LYS A 42 41.69 -5.34 -37.22
N LYS A 43 42.94 -5.81 -37.10
CA LYS A 43 43.33 -6.76 -36.03
C LYS A 43 43.18 -6.16 -34.63
N LYS A 44 43.42 -4.85 -34.48
CA LYS A 44 43.39 -4.17 -33.18
C LYS A 44 41.96 -3.82 -32.72
N TYR A 45 41.09 -3.42 -33.65
CA TYR A 45 39.81 -2.79 -33.30
C TYR A 45 38.57 -3.57 -33.74
N LEU A 46 38.69 -4.55 -34.64
CA LEU A 46 37.56 -5.38 -35.06
C LEU A 46 37.63 -6.78 -34.44
N LYS A 47 36.46 -7.32 -34.08
CA LYS A 47 36.35 -8.71 -33.57
C LYS A 47 36.46 -9.74 -34.70
N ASN A 48 36.01 -9.39 -35.91
CA ASN A 48 36.09 -10.25 -37.07
C ASN A 48 36.92 -9.59 -38.19
N GLN A 49 37.99 -10.27 -38.61
CA GLN A 49 38.91 -9.76 -39.62
C GLN A 49 38.36 -9.81 -41.05
N ASN A 50 37.22 -10.48 -41.27
CA ASN A 50 36.54 -10.51 -42.58
C ASN A 50 35.57 -9.33 -42.77
N GLU A 51 35.39 -8.48 -41.76
CA GLU A 51 34.54 -7.30 -41.86
C GLU A 51 35.10 -6.26 -42.84
N LYS A 52 34.21 -5.46 -43.45
CA LYS A 52 34.58 -4.41 -44.41
C LYS A 52 35.25 -3.22 -43.71
N ALA A 53 35.88 -2.36 -44.51
CA ALA A 53 36.52 -1.13 -44.01
C ALA A 53 35.57 -0.24 -43.21
N ASP A 54 34.28 -0.21 -43.56
CA ASP A 54 33.25 0.59 -42.88
C ASP A 54 33.12 0.25 -41.39
N ALA A 55 33.38 -1.00 -41.00
CA ALA A 55 33.30 -1.43 -39.61
C ALA A 55 34.35 -0.72 -38.71
N LEU A 56 35.51 -0.34 -39.27
CA LEU A 56 36.51 0.45 -38.54
C LEU A 56 36.01 1.88 -38.28
N LEU A 57 35.30 2.47 -39.24
CA LEU A 57 34.71 3.80 -39.09
C LEU A 57 33.56 3.79 -38.09
N ASP A 58 32.75 2.72 -38.07
CA ASP A 58 31.70 2.54 -37.08
C ASP A 58 32.27 2.34 -35.67
N PHE A 59 33.38 1.60 -35.55
CA PHE A 59 34.10 1.50 -34.28
C PHE A 59 34.62 2.87 -33.84
N LEU A 60 35.24 3.64 -34.74
CA LEU A 60 35.75 4.98 -34.42
C LEU A 60 34.62 5.89 -33.90
N LYS A 61 33.48 5.95 -34.60
CA LYS A 61 32.32 6.74 -34.15
C LYS A 61 31.82 6.32 -32.77
N LYS A 62 31.79 5.02 -32.48
CA LYS A 62 31.41 4.51 -31.16
C LYS A 62 32.42 4.91 -30.08
N ALA A 63 33.71 4.76 -30.37
CA ALA A 63 34.79 5.10 -29.45
C ALA A 63 34.86 6.61 -29.18
N GLU A 64 34.64 7.45 -30.20
CA GLU A 64 34.55 8.92 -30.05
C GLU A 64 33.35 9.31 -29.19
N LYS A 65 32.20 8.67 -29.40
CA LYS A 65 31.02 8.89 -28.55
C LYS A 65 31.28 8.45 -27.10
N GLU A 66 31.81 7.25 -26.90
CA GLU A 66 32.12 6.73 -25.57
C GLU A 66 33.16 7.60 -24.86
N LEU A 67 34.17 8.10 -25.58
CA LEU A 67 35.15 9.03 -25.04
C LEU A 67 34.50 10.35 -24.61
N LEU A 68 33.58 10.88 -25.41
CA LEU A 68 32.85 12.12 -25.08
C LEU A 68 31.96 11.93 -23.85
N ASP A 69 31.21 10.82 -23.78
CA ASP A 69 30.37 10.46 -22.64
C ASP A 69 31.23 10.31 -21.36
N LEU A 70 32.41 9.69 -21.48
CA LEU A 70 33.39 9.56 -20.39
C LEU A 70 34.14 10.84 -20.05
N GLN A 71 34.09 11.88 -20.89
CA GLN A 71 34.68 13.19 -20.58
C GLN A 71 33.68 14.08 -19.84
N ASN A 72 32.39 13.93 -20.11
CA ASN A 72 31.33 14.75 -19.53
C ASN A 72 30.75 14.19 -18.22
N TRP A 73 31.26 13.06 -17.72
CA TRP A 73 30.71 12.40 -16.52
C TRP A 73 30.74 13.26 -15.25
N GLU A 74 31.71 14.17 -15.10
CA GLU A 74 31.76 15.10 -13.96
C GLU A 74 30.61 16.12 -14.03
N GLU A 75 30.35 16.68 -15.21
CA GLU A 75 29.23 17.61 -15.43
C GLU A 75 27.89 16.90 -15.23
N ASP A 76 27.72 15.70 -15.78
CA ASP A 76 26.51 14.89 -15.59
C ASP A 76 26.30 14.54 -14.12
N ARG A 77 27.37 14.21 -13.40
CA ARG A 77 27.32 13.93 -11.95
C ARG A 77 26.89 15.17 -11.17
N GLU A 78 27.47 16.34 -11.45
CA GLU A 78 27.08 17.59 -10.78
C GLU A 78 25.60 17.94 -11.03
N LEU A 79 25.13 17.74 -12.26
CA LEU A 79 23.72 17.94 -12.62
C LEU A 79 22.79 17.00 -11.84
N LEU A 80 23.13 15.70 -11.78
CA LEU A 80 22.35 14.70 -11.04
C LEU A 80 22.38 14.96 -9.53
N GLU A 81 23.54 15.33 -8.95
CA GLU A 81 23.65 15.68 -7.53
C GLU A 81 22.79 16.91 -7.18
N LYS A 82 22.70 17.88 -8.10
CA LYS A 82 21.81 19.04 -7.96
C LYS A 82 20.34 18.64 -8.05
N GLU A 83 19.98 17.81 -9.03
CA GLU A 83 18.62 17.31 -9.19
C GLU A 83 18.15 16.52 -7.97
N ILE A 84 19.01 15.65 -7.41
CA ILE A 84 18.74 14.91 -6.17
C ILE A 84 18.43 15.89 -5.04
N LYS A 85 19.27 16.90 -4.81
CA LYS A 85 19.05 17.90 -3.75
C LYS A 85 17.72 18.66 -3.92
N ASP A 86 17.39 19.02 -5.16
CA ASP A 86 16.13 19.70 -5.46
C ASP A 86 14.91 18.81 -5.21
N LEU A 87 15.00 17.52 -5.57
CA LEU A 87 13.95 16.53 -5.32
C LEU A 87 13.81 16.21 -3.82
N GLU A 88 14.92 16.08 -3.09
CA GLU A 88 14.92 15.88 -1.64
C GLU A 88 14.24 17.02 -0.91
N LYS A 89 14.52 18.27 -1.33
CA LYS A 89 13.85 19.45 -0.77
C LYS A 89 12.33 19.40 -1.01
N LYS A 90 11.90 19.13 -2.25
CA LYS A 90 10.47 19.01 -2.59
C LYS A 90 9.79 17.90 -1.78
N LEU A 91 10.45 16.75 -1.64
CA LEU A 91 9.95 15.63 -0.84
C LEU A 91 9.79 16.03 0.63
N TYR A 92 10.78 16.73 1.19
CA TYR A 92 10.74 17.18 2.57
C TYR A 92 9.63 18.20 2.80
N ASP A 93 9.47 19.19 1.92
CA ASP A 93 8.40 20.19 2.02
C ASP A 93 7.01 19.53 1.97
N ALA A 94 6.82 18.55 1.08
CA ALA A 94 5.59 17.77 1.01
C ALA A 94 5.35 16.93 2.29
N ALA A 95 6.42 16.36 2.86
CA ALA A 95 6.34 15.58 4.09
C ALA A 95 5.98 16.47 5.31
N VAL A 96 6.53 17.68 5.40
CA VAL A 96 6.18 18.67 6.43
C VAL A 96 4.70 19.05 6.32
N PHE A 97 4.23 19.36 5.12
CA PHE A 97 2.83 19.67 4.88
C PHE A 97 1.90 18.52 5.31
N LEU A 98 2.29 17.27 5.03
CA LEU A 98 1.55 16.09 5.49
C LEU A 98 1.53 15.97 7.02
N THR A 99 2.66 16.22 7.70
CA THR A 99 2.74 16.24 9.17
C THR A 99 1.78 17.27 9.79
N GLU A 100 1.72 18.48 9.22
CA GLU A 100 0.82 19.54 9.70
C GLU A 100 -0.65 19.14 9.58
N LYS A 101 -1.04 18.55 8.44
CA LYS A 101 -2.40 18.04 8.25
C LYS A 101 -2.74 16.92 9.23
N ARG A 102 -1.79 16.01 9.50
CA ARG A 102 -1.96 14.93 10.49
C ARG A 102 -2.18 15.49 11.88
N ARG A 103 -1.38 16.47 12.31
CA ARG A 103 -1.52 17.12 13.62
C ARG A 103 -2.89 17.78 13.78
N ALA A 104 -3.27 18.62 12.81
CA ALA A 104 -4.56 19.31 12.84
C ALA A 104 -5.77 18.36 12.85
N PHE A 105 -5.70 17.23 12.13
CA PHE A 105 -6.75 16.21 12.17
C PHE A 105 -6.73 15.42 13.49
N SER A 106 -5.55 15.08 14.00
CA SER A 106 -5.41 14.29 15.22
C SER A 106 -5.99 14.96 16.46
N GLU A 107 -5.86 16.28 16.57
CA GLU A 107 -6.44 17.05 17.69
C GLU A 107 -7.97 16.94 17.67
N LYS A 108 -8.58 17.29 16.53
CA LYS A 108 -10.04 17.20 16.33
C LYS A 108 -10.58 15.79 16.50
N MET A 109 -9.87 14.81 15.96
CA MET A 109 -10.24 13.39 16.08
C MET A 109 -10.18 12.94 17.55
N SER A 110 -9.13 13.31 18.29
CA SER A 110 -8.97 12.94 19.69
C SER A 110 -10.10 13.51 20.54
N GLU A 111 -10.46 14.77 20.35
CA GLU A 111 -11.59 15.41 21.03
C GLU A 111 -12.92 14.69 20.76
N GLN A 112 -13.23 14.43 19.48
CA GLN A 112 -14.45 13.72 19.10
C GLN A 112 -14.49 12.30 19.66
N LEU A 113 -13.36 11.60 19.64
CA LEU A 113 -13.27 10.25 20.17
C LEU A 113 -13.53 10.22 21.67
N VAL A 114 -12.92 11.12 22.43
CA VAL A 114 -13.12 11.19 23.88
C VAL A 114 -14.59 11.45 24.22
N ILE A 115 -15.26 12.34 23.49
CA ILE A 115 -16.71 12.59 23.69
C ILE A 115 -17.53 11.30 23.48
N ILE A 116 -17.27 10.56 22.40
CA ILE A 116 -17.98 9.30 22.14
C ILE A 116 -17.65 8.26 23.23
N LEU A 117 -16.39 8.14 23.62
CA LEU A 117 -15.96 7.20 24.66
C LEU A 117 -16.61 7.48 26.00
N GLN A 118 -16.80 8.75 26.38
CA GLN A 118 -17.53 9.12 27.59
C GLN A 118 -18.98 8.60 27.57
N ASP A 119 -19.65 8.70 26.42
CA ASP A 119 -21.02 8.22 26.22
C ASP A 119 -21.08 6.67 26.25
N LEU A 120 -20.03 6.01 25.76
CA LEU A 120 -19.83 4.56 25.83
C LEU A 120 -19.33 4.07 27.20
N GLY A 121 -19.47 4.89 28.25
CA GLY A 121 -19.16 4.51 29.65
C GLY A 121 -17.69 4.61 30.04
N MET A 122 -16.84 5.19 29.18
CA MET A 122 -15.40 5.33 29.39
C MET A 122 -15.04 6.78 29.78
N LYS A 123 -15.68 7.30 30.84
CA LYS A 123 -15.70 8.74 31.18
C LYS A 123 -14.32 9.37 31.43
N ASN A 124 -13.40 8.58 31.99
CA ASN A 124 -12.07 9.05 32.38
C ASN A 124 -10.98 8.62 31.40
N THR A 125 -11.37 8.25 30.17
CA THR A 125 -10.42 7.84 29.16
C THR A 125 -9.75 9.04 28.48
N LEU A 126 -8.43 8.98 28.40
CA LEU A 126 -7.64 9.89 27.58
C LEU A 126 -7.26 9.18 26.29
N PHE A 127 -7.34 9.89 25.17
CA PHE A 127 -6.88 9.42 23.88
C PHE A 127 -5.98 10.47 23.24
N GLN A 128 -4.85 10.03 22.69
CA GLN A 128 -3.90 10.89 22.02
C GLN A 128 -3.32 10.16 20.81
N VAL A 129 -3.22 10.86 19.68
CA VAL A 129 -2.40 10.40 18.56
C VAL A 129 -0.99 10.97 18.73
N SER A 130 -0.02 10.10 18.99
CA SER A 130 1.38 10.47 19.02
C SER A 130 1.91 10.54 17.58
N ILE A 131 2.49 11.68 17.22
CA ILE A 131 3.12 11.91 15.91
C ILE A 131 4.57 12.31 16.18
N SER A 132 5.48 11.35 16.04
CA SER A 132 6.92 11.58 16.18
C SER A 132 7.60 11.51 14.83
N GLU A 133 8.68 12.26 14.67
CA GLU A 133 9.47 12.20 13.44
C GLU A 133 10.31 10.92 13.41
N LYS A 134 10.45 10.32 12.23
CA LYS A 134 11.31 9.16 12.01
C LYS A 134 12.78 9.54 12.19
N GLU A 135 13.54 8.61 12.77
CA GLU A 135 14.99 8.71 12.82
C GLU A 135 15.57 8.71 11.40
N SER A 136 16.64 9.48 11.22
CA SER A 136 17.38 9.58 9.96
C SER A 136 18.84 9.22 10.24
N THR A 137 19.41 8.35 9.43
CA THR A 137 20.85 8.07 9.41
C THR A 137 21.35 8.15 7.98
N GLU A 138 22.67 8.07 7.74
CA GLU A 138 23.22 8.02 6.38
C GLU A 138 22.64 6.88 5.53
N PHE A 139 22.14 5.82 6.17
CA PHE A 139 21.59 4.64 5.50
C PHE A 139 20.05 4.56 5.56
N ILE A 140 19.41 5.38 6.40
CA ILE A 140 17.96 5.35 6.63
C ILE A 140 17.35 6.65 6.13
N GLN A 141 16.59 6.54 5.04
CA GLN A 141 15.87 7.67 4.47
C GLN A 141 14.77 8.17 5.42
N LYS A 142 14.84 9.45 5.78
CA LYS A 142 13.88 10.10 6.70
C LYS A 142 12.44 10.07 6.20
N CYS A 143 12.25 10.30 4.90
CA CYS A 143 10.95 10.32 4.25
C CYS A 143 10.73 8.99 3.52
N GLY A 144 9.86 8.14 4.08
CA GLY A 144 9.42 6.91 3.41
C GLY A 144 8.17 7.14 2.54
N PRO A 145 7.59 6.06 1.96
CA PRO A 145 6.38 6.15 1.14
C PRO A 145 5.16 6.70 1.90
N TYR A 146 5.17 6.62 3.23
CA TYR A 146 4.12 7.13 4.12
C TYR A 146 4.50 8.47 4.80
N GLY A 147 5.53 9.14 4.29
CA GLY A 147 6.07 10.37 4.86
C GLY A 147 7.06 10.13 6.01
N LYS A 148 7.36 11.22 6.73
CA LYS A 148 8.43 11.30 7.74
C LYS A 148 7.99 11.05 9.18
N ASP A 149 6.72 10.74 9.41
CA ASP A 149 6.18 10.57 10.76
C ASP A 149 5.96 9.09 11.10
N ASN A 150 6.20 8.76 12.36
CA ASN A 150 5.66 7.61 13.06
C ASN A 150 4.38 8.04 13.78
N ILE A 151 3.29 7.29 13.55
CA ILE A 151 1.98 7.59 14.13
C ILE A 151 1.59 6.44 15.03
N GLU A 152 1.25 6.73 16.28
CA GLU A 152 0.79 5.75 17.25
C GLU A 152 -0.45 6.26 17.98
N PHE A 153 -1.49 5.42 18.08
CA PHE A 153 -2.68 5.73 18.88
C PHE A 153 -2.47 5.28 20.31
N LEU A 154 -2.50 6.25 21.22
CA LEU A 154 -2.28 6.07 22.63
C LEU A 154 -3.59 6.29 23.39
N ILE A 155 -3.80 5.48 24.43
CA ILE A 155 -4.98 5.52 25.27
C ILE A 155 -4.61 5.27 26.73
N ALA A 156 -5.34 5.91 27.63
CA ALA A 156 -5.31 5.66 29.06
C ALA A 156 -6.77 5.45 29.49
N ALA A 157 -7.16 4.22 29.80
CA ALA A 157 -8.56 3.87 30.06
C ALA A 157 -9.11 4.49 31.36
N ASN A 158 -8.24 4.65 32.36
CA ASN A 158 -8.60 5.11 33.70
C ASN A 158 -7.82 6.37 34.10
N GLU A 159 -8.42 7.15 35.00
CA GLU A 159 -7.79 8.32 35.59
C GLU A 159 -6.47 7.93 36.29
N GLY A 160 -5.42 8.71 36.06
CA GLY A 160 -4.08 8.44 36.60
C GLY A 160 -3.29 7.33 35.90
N SER A 161 -3.86 6.66 34.88
CA SER A 161 -3.12 5.69 34.08
C SER A 161 -2.26 6.36 33.00
N VAL A 162 -1.12 5.76 32.67
CA VAL A 162 -0.20 6.26 31.64
C VAL A 162 -0.75 5.91 30.27
N LEU A 163 -0.65 6.86 29.34
CA LEU A 163 -0.93 6.63 27.92
C LEU A 163 -0.10 5.46 27.38
N ARG A 164 -0.77 4.47 26.82
CA ARG A 164 -0.15 3.28 26.23
C ARG A 164 -0.70 3.03 24.84
N PRO A 165 0.04 2.32 23.98
CA PRO A 165 -0.45 1.92 22.68
C PRO A 165 -1.79 1.20 22.80
N LEU A 166 -2.73 1.49 21.89
CA LEU A 166 -4.07 0.89 21.85
C LEU A 166 -4.04 -0.64 21.88
N SER A 167 -3.02 -1.25 21.26
CA SER A 167 -2.78 -2.69 21.25
C SER A 167 -2.46 -3.29 22.62
N LYS A 168 -2.14 -2.47 23.63
CA LYS A 168 -1.81 -2.88 25.00
C LYS A 168 -2.96 -2.64 25.99
N ILE A 169 -4.17 -2.33 25.52
CA ILE A 169 -5.35 -2.31 26.40
C ILE A 169 -5.60 -3.71 26.96
N ALA A 170 -5.99 -3.78 28.24
CA ALA A 170 -6.13 -5.02 29.00
C ALA A 170 -7.49 -5.74 28.82
N SER A 171 -8.56 -5.04 28.43
CA SER A 171 -9.92 -5.60 28.33
C SER A 171 -10.44 -5.65 26.87
N GLY A 172 -10.90 -6.82 26.44
CA GLY A 172 -11.49 -7.01 25.10
C GLY A 172 -12.70 -6.10 24.85
N GLY A 173 -13.59 -5.97 25.84
CA GLY A 173 -14.77 -5.10 25.74
C GLY A 173 -14.44 -3.61 25.63
N GLU A 174 -13.38 -3.15 26.31
CA GLU A 174 -12.90 -1.77 26.17
C GLU A 174 -12.38 -1.51 24.75
N ILE A 175 -11.60 -2.44 24.20
CA ILE A 175 -11.12 -2.34 22.81
C ILE A 175 -12.30 -2.30 21.84
N SER A 176 -13.29 -3.18 21.99
CA SER A 176 -14.48 -3.19 21.12
C SER A 176 -15.24 -1.86 21.15
N ARG A 177 -15.37 -1.22 22.32
CA ARG A 177 -16.00 0.11 22.44
C ARG A 177 -15.15 1.20 21.80
N VAL A 178 -13.82 1.16 21.95
CA VAL A 178 -12.91 2.11 21.27
C VAL A 178 -12.98 1.94 19.76
N MET A 179 -13.05 0.70 19.26
CA MET A 179 -13.22 0.42 17.85
C MET A 179 -14.57 0.92 17.33
N LEU A 180 -15.65 0.77 18.11
CA LEU A 180 -16.96 1.33 17.75
C LEU A 180 -16.90 2.87 17.61
N ALA A 181 -16.24 3.54 18.56
CA ALA A 181 -16.04 4.99 18.51
C ALA A 181 -15.25 5.41 17.25
N LEU A 182 -14.12 4.73 16.98
CA LEU A 182 -13.29 4.98 15.80
C LEU A 182 -14.09 4.76 14.50
N LYS A 183 -14.80 3.63 14.39
CA LYS A 183 -15.63 3.32 13.21
C LYS A 183 -16.78 4.30 13.02
N THR A 184 -17.30 4.88 14.10
CA THR A 184 -18.30 5.95 14.02
C THR A 184 -17.71 7.21 13.38
N ILE A 185 -16.53 7.66 13.85
CA ILE A 185 -15.82 8.83 13.30
C ILE A 185 -15.45 8.61 11.83
N PHE A 186 -14.93 7.43 11.48
CA PHE A 186 -14.48 7.10 10.13
C PHE A 186 -15.59 6.54 9.22
N SER A 187 -16.84 6.51 9.66
CA SER A 187 -17.94 5.82 8.96
C SER A 187 -18.17 6.30 7.51
N ALA A 188 -17.77 7.52 7.17
CA ALA A 188 -17.89 8.07 5.82
C ALA A 188 -16.74 7.69 4.87
N THR A 189 -15.56 7.37 5.41
CA THR A 189 -14.34 7.10 4.63
C THR A 189 -13.88 5.65 4.71
N ASP A 190 -14.46 4.86 5.61
CA ASP A 190 -14.13 3.45 5.77
C ASP A 190 -14.68 2.63 4.59
N ALA A 191 -13.81 1.89 3.91
CA ALA A 191 -14.17 1.04 2.77
C ALA A 191 -14.82 -0.29 3.21
N ILE A 192 -14.64 -0.71 4.46
CA ILE A 192 -15.14 -2.00 4.94
C ILE A 192 -16.66 -1.93 5.08
N GLU A 193 -17.40 -2.84 4.44
CA GLU A 193 -18.87 -2.83 4.43
C GLU A 193 -19.50 -3.55 5.63
N SER A 194 -18.88 -4.63 6.10
CA SER A 194 -19.40 -5.48 7.18
C SER A 194 -18.47 -5.48 8.40
N LEU A 195 -19.03 -5.28 9.59
CA LEU A 195 -18.33 -5.18 10.86
C LEU A 195 -18.92 -6.18 11.86
N ILE A 196 -18.04 -6.80 12.66
CA ILE A 196 -18.42 -7.72 13.73
C ILE A 196 -17.88 -7.16 15.04
N PHE A 197 -18.79 -6.93 15.99
CA PHE A 197 -18.46 -6.56 17.36
C PHE A 197 -18.77 -7.73 18.29
N ASP A 198 -17.74 -8.20 18.97
CA ASP A 198 -17.83 -9.21 20.02
C ASP A 198 -17.46 -8.58 21.36
N GLU A 199 -18.04 -9.10 22.44
CA GLU A 199 -17.82 -8.67 23.83
C GLU A 199 -18.02 -7.17 24.11
N ILE A 200 -18.72 -6.43 23.25
CA ILE A 200 -18.91 -4.98 23.41
C ILE A 200 -19.72 -4.61 24.66
N ASP A 201 -20.51 -5.57 25.13
CA ASP A 201 -21.36 -5.51 26.31
C ASP A 201 -20.67 -5.96 27.61
N THR A 202 -19.38 -6.31 27.55
CA THR A 202 -18.62 -6.71 28.73
C THR A 202 -18.44 -5.54 29.70
N GLY A 203 -18.86 -5.76 30.96
CA GLY A 203 -18.65 -4.83 32.07
C GLY A 203 -19.54 -3.59 32.01
N ILE A 204 -20.60 -3.58 31.20
CA ILE A 204 -21.53 -2.46 31.08
C ILE A 204 -22.98 -2.87 31.33
N GLY A 205 -23.81 -1.90 31.70
CA GLY A 205 -25.24 -2.10 31.92
C GLY A 205 -25.98 -0.76 31.95
N GLY A 206 -27.30 -0.82 32.01
CA GLY A 206 -28.16 0.37 32.10
C GLY A 206 -27.97 1.34 30.92
N GLU A 207 -27.79 2.62 31.22
CA GLU A 207 -27.67 3.70 30.23
C GLU A 207 -26.52 3.50 29.25
N ILE A 208 -25.39 2.93 29.70
CA ILE A 208 -24.21 2.69 28.86
C ILE A 208 -24.54 1.67 27.76
N ALA A 209 -25.27 0.60 28.11
CA ALA A 209 -25.69 -0.41 27.13
C ALA A 209 -26.65 0.18 26.09
N VAL A 210 -27.53 1.10 26.51
CA VAL A 210 -28.41 1.84 25.59
C VAL A 210 -27.61 2.73 24.64
N SER A 211 -26.58 3.44 25.13
CA SER A 211 -25.70 4.25 24.27
C SER A 211 -24.96 3.38 23.25
N VAL A 212 -24.38 2.25 23.67
CA VAL A 212 -23.75 1.28 22.76
C VAL A 212 -24.74 0.83 21.66
N GLY A 213 -25.97 0.48 22.03
CA GLY A 213 -27.02 0.11 21.08
C GLY A 213 -27.33 1.21 20.07
N LYS A 214 -27.44 2.47 20.52
CA LYS A 214 -27.64 3.65 19.64
C LYS A 214 -26.48 3.86 18.68
N HIS A 215 -25.24 3.71 19.14
CA HIS A 215 -24.06 3.83 18.29
C HIS A 215 -23.98 2.71 17.24
N LEU A 216 -24.29 1.47 17.62
CA LEU A 216 -24.38 0.35 16.68
C LEU A 216 -25.47 0.59 15.62
N LYS A 217 -26.64 1.09 16.04
CA LYS A 217 -27.74 1.47 15.12
C LYS A 217 -27.36 2.62 14.19
N ALA A 218 -26.65 3.62 14.70
CA ALA A 218 -26.18 4.72 13.86
C ALA A 218 -25.19 4.23 12.79
N LEU A 219 -24.30 3.30 13.17
CA LEU A 219 -23.36 2.67 12.25
C LEU A 219 -24.06 1.75 11.24
N SER A 220 -25.12 1.04 11.65
CA SER A 220 -25.88 0.13 10.79
C SER A 220 -26.56 0.81 9.60
N LYS A 221 -26.80 2.13 9.69
CA LYS A 221 -27.35 2.94 8.58
C LYS A 221 -26.44 2.97 7.35
N LYS A 222 -25.14 2.74 7.52
CA LYS A 222 -24.14 2.79 6.44
C LYS A 222 -23.42 1.47 6.22
N LYS A 223 -23.42 0.59 7.21
CA LYS A 223 -22.60 -0.62 7.27
C LYS A 223 -23.45 -1.80 7.75
N GLN A 224 -23.10 -3.01 7.36
CA GLN A 224 -23.68 -4.19 7.99
C GLN A 224 -22.97 -4.44 9.32
N VAL A 225 -23.72 -4.53 10.42
CA VAL A 225 -23.15 -4.70 11.76
C VAL A 225 -23.69 -5.99 12.39
N PHE A 226 -22.79 -6.90 12.75
CA PHE A 226 -23.09 -8.05 13.58
C PHE A 226 -22.63 -7.76 15.01
N CYS A 227 -23.53 -7.91 15.97
CA CYS A 227 -23.23 -7.79 17.39
C CYS A 227 -23.73 -9.04 18.09
N ILE A 228 -22.84 -9.71 18.82
CA ILE A 228 -23.22 -10.77 19.75
C ILE A 228 -23.43 -10.11 21.11
N THR A 229 -24.62 -10.26 21.70
CA THR A 229 -24.92 -9.63 22.99
C THR A 229 -25.87 -10.45 23.82
N HIS A 230 -25.75 -10.31 25.14
CA HIS A 230 -26.69 -10.84 26.12
C HIS A 230 -27.57 -9.74 26.74
N LEU A 231 -27.35 -8.46 26.38
CA LEU A 231 -28.09 -7.34 26.94
C LEU A 231 -29.29 -6.98 26.07
N ALA A 232 -30.49 -7.05 26.66
CA ALA A 232 -31.74 -6.61 26.03
C ALA A 232 -31.62 -5.17 25.50
N SER A 233 -31.00 -4.28 26.28
CA SER A 233 -30.78 -2.87 25.96
C SER A 233 -29.97 -2.62 24.69
N ILE A 234 -29.20 -3.60 24.20
CA ILE A 234 -28.49 -3.52 22.92
C ILE A 234 -29.33 -4.22 21.83
N ALA A 235 -29.86 -5.41 22.12
CA ALA A 235 -30.61 -6.22 21.16
C ALA A 235 -31.87 -5.51 20.61
N VAL A 236 -32.51 -4.62 21.38
CA VAL A 236 -33.67 -3.85 20.91
C VAL A 236 -33.35 -2.94 19.72
N PHE A 237 -32.11 -2.50 19.55
CA PHE A 237 -31.69 -1.63 18.44
C PHE A 237 -31.43 -2.37 17.12
N ALA A 238 -31.36 -3.71 17.15
CA ALA A 238 -31.08 -4.49 15.94
C ALA A 238 -32.20 -4.37 14.90
N ASP A 239 -31.82 -4.22 13.62
CA ASP A 239 -32.75 -4.33 12.49
C ASP A 239 -33.30 -5.76 12.38
N THR A 240 -32.41 -6.75 12.50
CA THR A 240 -32.72 -8.18 12.53
C THR A 240 -32.22 -8.79 13.83
N HIS A 241 -33.10 -9.45 14.58
CA HIS A 241 -32.73 -10.15 15.81
C HIS A 241 -32.65 -11.66 15.53
N MET A 242 -31.48 -12.25 15.79
CA MET A 242 -31.23 -13.69 15.66
C MET A 242 -31.04 -14.29 17.05
N ARG A 243 -31.78 -15.34 17.36
CA ARG A 243 -31.63 -16.11 18.61
C ARG A 243 -30.79 -17.35 18.37
N ILE A 244 -29.84 -17.60 19.27
CA ILE A 244 -29.00 -18.80 19.26
C ILE A 244 -29.60 -19.79 20.26
N GLU A 245 -29.94 -20.99 19.79
CA GLU A 245 -30.55 -22.05 20.59
C GLU A 245 -29.75 -23.35 20.47
N LYS A 246 -29.70 -24.15 21.54
CA LYS A 246 -29.17 -25.51 21.50
C LYS A 246 -30.32 -26.49 21.29
N LYS A 247 -30.23 -27.32 20.24
CA LYS A 247 -31.16 -28.42 19.97
C LYS A 247 -30.46 -29.75 20.17
N THR A 248 -31.09 -30.66 20.89
CA THR A 248 -30.58 -32.02 21.07
C THR A 248 -31.38 -32.96 20.20
N ASP A 249 -30.72 -33.64 19.25
CA ASP A 249 -31.33 -34.71 18.45
C ASP A 249 -30.46 -35.97 18.53
N LYS A 250 -31.08 -37.12 18.81
CA LYS A 250 -30.44 -38.44 18.93
C LYS A 250 -29.15 -38.47 19.78
N GLY A 251 -29.10 -37.68 20.85
CA GLY A 251 -27.96 -37.62 21.77
C GLY A 251 -26.81 -36.70 21.35
N ALA A 252 -26.96 -35.98 20.23
CA ALA A 252 -26.03 -34.94 19.81
C ALA A 252 -26.66 -33.54 19.96
N THR A 253 -25.89 -32.60 20.51
CA THR A 253 -26.32 -31.21 20.69
C THR A 253 -25.79 -30.35 19.56
N PHE A 254 -26.68 -29.67 18.85
CA PHE A 254 -26.35 -28.77 17.75
C PHE A 254 -26.81 -27.35 18.08
N THR A 255 -26.06 -26.36 17.61
CA THR A 255 -26.44 -24.94 17.72
C THR A 255 -27.28 -24.55 16.49
N SER A 256 -28.46 -24.03 16.74
CA SER A 256 -29.37 -23.49 15.72
C SER A 256 -29.45 -21.97 15.88
N VAL A 257 -29.46 -21.23 14.78
CA VAL A 257 -29.66 -19.78 14.77
C VAL A 257 -30.96 -19.50 14.05
N VAL A 258 -31.90 -18.83 14.71
CA VAL A 258 -33.25 -18.55 14.18
C VAL A 258 -33.55 -17.06 14.23
N PRO A 259 -34.08 -16.45 13.15
CA PRO A 259 -34.57 -15.08 13.20
C PRO A 259 -35.84 -15.03 14.06
N ILE A 260 -35.96 -13.98 14.88
CA ILE A 260 -37.15 -13.72 15.69
C ILE A 260 -37.75 -12.36 15.35
N MET A 261 -39.07 -12.30 15.24
CA MET A 261 -39.84 -11.12 14.82
C MET A 261 -41.18 -11.05 15.56
N GLY A 262 -41.83 -9.88 15.54
CA GLY A 262 -43.15 -9.71 16.16
C GLY A 262 -43.14 -10.05 17.65
N GLU A 263 -44.13 -10.82 18.10
CA GLU A 263 -44.25 -11.22 19.52
C GLU A 263 -43.09 -12.11 19.99
N ASP A 264 -42.54 -12.99 19.15
CA ASP A 264 -41.38 -13.82 19.53
C ASP A 264 -40.16 -12.95 19.91
N ARG A 265 -40.02 -11.78 19.25
CA ARG A 265 -38.98 -10.80 19.59
C ARG A 265 -39.29 -10.11 20.93
N VAL A 266 -40.55 -9.78 21.21
CA VAL A 266 -40.97 -9.19 22.49
C VAL A 266 -40.70 -10.16 23.63
N GLU A 267 -41.10 -11.43 23.48
CA GLU A 267 -40.88 -12.49 24.47
C GLU A 267 -39.38 -12.71 24.74
N GLU A 268 -38.54 -12.71 23.69
CA GLU A 268 -37.11 -12.87 23.88
C GLU A 268 -36.49 -11.68 24.62
N ILE A 269 -36.88 -10.45 24.29
CA ILE A 269 -36.40 -9.26 25.02
C ILE A 269 -36.88 -9.29 26.48
N ALA A 270 -38.13 -9.70 26.74
CA ALA A 270 -38.65 -9.89 28.09
C ALA A 270 -37.84 -10.95 28.86
N ARG A 271 -37.54 -12.09 28.23
CA ARG A 271 -36.68 -13.15 28.77
C ARG A 271 -35.28 -12.63 29.10
N MET A 272 -34.69 -11.82 28.23
CA MET A 272 -33.35 -11.23 28.45
C MET A 272 -33.34 -10.21 29.60
N LEU A 273 -34.46 -9.54 29.88
CA LEU A 273 -34.56 -8.54 30.96
C LEU A 273 -34.69 -9.16 32.34
N SER A 274 -35.57 -10.15 32.51
CA SER A 274 -35.97 -10.66 33.84
C SER A 274 -35.75 -12.16 34.03
N GLY A 275 -35.37 -12.88 32.98
CA GLY A 275 -35.31 -14.35 32.98
C GLY A 275 -36.67 -15.03 32.83
N ASP A 276 -37.78 -14.28 32.83
CA ASP A 276 -39.14 -14.79 32.66
C ASP A 276 -39.85 -14.11 31.48
N ALA A 277 -40.03 -14.86 30.40
CA ALA A 277 -40.66 -14.38 29.17
C ALA A 277 -42.15 -14.04 29.34
N PHE A 278 -42.82 -14.57 30.38
CA PHE A 278 -44.28 -14.50 30.54
C PHE A 278 -44.73 -13.52 31.61
N SER A 279 -43.79 -12.90 32.32
CA SER A 279 -44.11 -11.85 33.28
C SER A 279 -44.66 -10.61 32.55
N GLN A 280 -45.90 -10.22 32.85
CA GLN A 280 -46.56 -9.08 32.21
C GLN A 280 -45.72 -7.79 32.32
N ALA A 281 -45.11 -7.55 33.47
CA ALA A 281 -44.23 -6.39 33.68
C ALA A 281 -43.00 -6.42 32.77
N SER A 282 -42.46 -7.61 32.48
CA SER A 282 -41.30 -7.78 31.60
C SER A 282 -41.66 -7.56 30.14
N ILE A 283 -42.83 -8.05 29.71
CA ILE A 283 -43.38 -7.83 28.37
C ILE A 283 -43.65 -6.34 28.14
N ASP A 284 -44.28 -5.66 29.11
CA ASP A 284 -44.57 -4.23 29.00
C ASP A 284 -43.29 -3.39 28.89
N HIS A 285 -42.25 -3.76 29.67
CA HIS A 285 -40.93 -3.13 29.57
C HIS A 285 -40.25 -3.41 28.22
N ALA A 286 -40.33 -4.65 27.72
CA ALA A 286 -39.76 -5.03 26.42
C ALA A 286 -40.41 -4.26 25.28
N ARG A 287 -41.75 -4.12 25.28
CA ARG A 287 -42.48 -3.33 24.28
C ARG A 287 -42.10 -1.85 24.33
N SER A 288 -41.92 -1.29 25.53
CA SER A 288 -41.45 0.08 25.70
C SER A 288 -40.07 0.28 25.06
N LEU A 289 -39.10 -0.60 25.35
CA LEU A 289 -37.75 -0.50 24.78
C LEU A 289 -37.74 -0.66 23.25
N LEU A 290 -38.53 -1.59 22.70
CA LEU A 290 -38.66 -1.80 21.26
C LEU A 290 -39.35 -0.63 20.53
N ALA A 291 -40.15 0.16 21.24
CA ALA A 291 -40.76 1.37 20.68
C ALA A 291 -39.80 2.58 20.69
N MET A 292 -38.74 2.54 21.50
CA MET A 292 -37.73 3.60 21.62
C MET A 292 -36.51 3.39 20.70
N SER A 293 -36.39 2.22 20.07
CA SER A 293 -35.22 1.79 19.29
C SER A 293 -35.34 1.99 17.78
#